data_AF-A0A212PJ37-F1
#
_entry.id   AF-A0A212PJ37-F1
#
_cell.length_a   1.000
_cell.length_b   1.000
_cell.length_c   1.000
_cell.angle_alpha   90.00
_cell.angle_beta   90.00
_cell.angle_gamma   90.00
#
_symmetry.space_group_name_H-M   'P 1'
#
loop_
_entity.id
_entity.type
_entity.pdbx_description
1 polymer ?
#
loop_
_entity_poly.entity_id
_entity_poly.type
_entity_poly.pdbx_seq_one_letter_code
_entity_poly.pdbx_strand_id
1 'polypeptide(L)'
;MATGYDFRKLRRLIMIHTVVQIFFFVLLIFMAVNFQETFRAKGMPQVFLNSIIATVLIQLAIFYPIKKAAGREVEREITASAAGLTPEQLKELRKKRVFSDFIKTSIFIFFFTFIAKAPPATFVLSTTFFTFAVTALTYFQCFNFAARRAIRERS
;
A
#
# COMPACT_ATOMS: atom_id res chain seq x y z
N MET A 1 24.81 -24.14 5.55
CA MET A 1 23.67 -24.00 4.61
C MET A 1 22.40 -23.97 5.45
N ALA A 2 21.63 -22.89 5.41
CA ALA A 2 20.46 -22.73 6.28
C ALA A 2 19.37 -23.73 5.88
N THR A 3 19.18 -24.77 6.71
CA THR A 3 18.16 -25.79 6.56
C THR A 3 16.83 -25.28 7.10
N GLY A 4 15.99 -24.75 6.20
CA GLY A 4 14.57 -24.47 6.42
C GLY A 4 14.23 -22.98 6.56
N TYR A 5 13.49 -22.45 5.58
CA TYR A 5 12.76 -21.19 5.72
C TYR A 5 11.32 -21.48 6.19
N ASP A 6 10.86 -20.81 7.25
CA ASP A 6 9.44 -20.88 7.65
C ASP A 6 8.61 -19.78 6.96
N PHE A 7 7.89 -20.15 5.91
CA PHE A 7 7.02 -19.23 5.17
C PHE A 7 5.61 -19.06 5.76
N ARG A 8 5.27 -19.70 6.89
CA ARG A 8 3.91 -19.66 7.46
C ARG A 8 3.48 -18.22 7.78
N LYS A 9 4.39 -17.43 8.33
CA LYS A 9 4.16 -16.01 8.62
C LYS A 9 3.94 -15.20 7.34
N LEU A 10 4.77 -15.41 6.31
CA LEU A 10 4.68 -14.70 5.04
C LEU A 10 3.37 -15.02 4.31
N ARG A 11 2.92 -16.29 4.33
CA ARG A 11 1.62 -16.69 3.79
C ARG A 11 0.44 -16.01 4.50
N ARG A 12 0.51 -15.89 5.83
CA ARG A 12 -0.50 -15.14 6.61
C ARG A 12 -0.54 -13.66 6.21
N LEU A 13 0.63 -13.03 6.04
CA LEU A 13 0.71 -11.63 5.59
C LEU A 13 0.10 -11.43 4.20
N ILE A 14 0.38 -12.33 3.25
CA ILE A 14 -0.24 -12.28 1.91
C ILE A 14 -1.76 -12.33 2.02
N MET A 15 -2.31 -13.23 2.86
CA MET A 15 -3.75 -13.35 3.06
C MET A 15 -4.36 -12.07 3.64
N ILE A 16 -3.76 -11.50 4.69
CA ILE A 16 -4.21 -10.24 5.30
C ILE A 16 -4.20 -9.12 4.25
N HIS A 17 -3.11 -8.98 3.50
CA HIS A 17 -3.01 -7.98 2.44
C HIS A 17 -4.08 -8.18 1.36
N THR A 18 -4.38 -9.41 0.96
CA THR A 18 -5.47 -9.68 0.00
C THR A 18 -6.84 -9.23 0.53
N VAL A 19 -7.15 -9.50 1.79
CA VAL A 19 -8.42 -9.04 2.40
C VAL A 19 -8.48 -7.51 2.43
N VAL A 20 -7.39 -6.86 2.86
CA VAL A 20 -7.29 -5.40 2.89
C VAL A 20 -7.40 -4.79 1.49
N GLN A 21 -6.82 -5.42 0.47
CA GLN A 21 -6.97 -4.98 -0.92
C GLN A 21 -8.41 -5.02 -1.40
N ILE A 22 -9.15 -6.08 -1.11
CA ILE A 22 -10.56 -6.19 -1.49
C ILE A 22 -11.35 -5.05 -0.83
N PHE A 23 -11.11 -4.80 0.47
CA PHE A 23 -11.73 -3.68 1.18
C PHE A 23 -11.43 -2.33 0.51
N PHE A 24 -10.15 -2.04 0.22
CA PHE A 24 -9.77 -0.80 -0.45
C PHE A 24 -10.35 -0.67 -1.86
N PHE A 25 -10.48 -1.77 -2.59
CA PHE A 25 -11.07 -1.76 -3.93
C PHE A 25 -12.56 -1.42 -3.90
N VAL A 26 -13.32 -2.03 -3.00
CA VAL A 26 -14.74 -1.70 -2.78
C VAL A 26 -14.90 -0.24 -2.35
N LEU A 27 -14.07 0.21 -1.40
CA LEU A 27 -14.09 1.59 -0.92
C LEU A 27 -13.75 2.60 -2.04
N LEU A 28 -12.80 2.26 -2.90
CA LEU A 28 -12.42 3.07 -4.07
C LEU A 28 -13.61 3.25 -5.02
N ILE A 29 -14.30 2.15 -5.37
CA ILE A 29 -15.48 2.20 -6.25
C ILE A 29 -16.59 3.02 -5.62
N PHE A 30 -16.90 2.76 -4.34
CA PHE A 30 -17.94 3.49 -3.62
C PHE A 30 -17.66 5.00 -3.62
N MET A 31 -16.44 5.42 -3.29
CA MET A 31 -16.08 6.83 -3.26
C MET A 31 -16.01 7.44 -4.66
N ALA A 32 -15.61 6.67 -5.69
CA ALA A 32 -15.64 7.13 -7.07
C ALA A 32 -17.05 7.50 -7.51
N VAL A 33 -18.05 6.65 -7.22
CA VAL A 33 -19.46 6.93 -7.51
C VAL A 33 -19.94 8.18 -6.75
N ASN A 34 -19.67 8.26 -5.44
CA ASN A 34 -20.06 9.42 -4.62
C ASN A 34 -19.46 10.73 -5.14
N PHE A 35 -18.16 10.76 -5.48
CA PHE A 35 -17.53 11.95 -6.05
C PHE A 35 -18.11 12.30 -7.41
N GLN A 36 -18.32 11.31 -8.28
CA GLN A 36 -18.91 11.52 -9.60
C GLN A 36 -20.30 12.16 -9.50
N GLU A 37 -21.18 11.63 -8.65
CA GLU A 37 -22.51 12.19 -8.42
C GLU A 37 -22.45 13.59 -7.83
N THR A 38 -21.59 13.80 -6.83
CA THR A 38 -21.47 15.12 -6.20
C THR A 38 -20.94 16.19 -7.16
N PHE A 39 -19.94 15.86 -7.98
CA PHE A 39 -19.41 16.79 -8.99
C PHE A 39 -20.41 17.04 -10.12
N ARG A 40 -21.20 16.04 -10.52
CA ARG A 40 -22.30 16.22 -11.48
C ARG A 40 -23.38 17.13 -10.93
N ALA A 41 -23.81 16.93 -9.69
CA ALA A 41 -24.81 17.79 -9.03
C ALA A 41 -24.35 19.25 -8.92
N LYS A 42 -23.04 19.48 -8.79
CA LYS A 42 -22.44 20.83 -8.80
C LYS A 42 -22.20 21.41 -10.21
N GLY A 43 -22.59 20.71 -11.28
CA GLY A 43 -22.35 21.16 -12.65
C GLY A 43 -20.88 21.11 -13.10
N MET A 44 -20.02 20.38 -12.38
CA MET A 44 -18.58 20.31 -12.62
C MET A 44 -18.06 18.87 -12.87
N PRO A 45 -18.65 18.09 -13.81
CA PRO A 45 -18.24 16.70 -14.05
C PRO A 45 -16.78 16.55 -14.49
N GLN A 46 -16.20 17.58 -15.13
CA GLN A 46 -14.81 17.55 -15.58
C GLN A 46 -13.82 17.45 -14.41
N VAL A 47 -14.15 17.99 -13.24
CA VAL A 47 -13.29 17.94 -12.05
C VAL A 47 -13.04 16.51 -11.58
N PHE A 48 -14.07 15.66 -11.69
CA PHE A 48 -13.94 14.23 -11.40
C PHE A 48 -12.94 13.55 -12.34
N LEU A 49 -13.09 13.74 -13.66
CA LEU A 49 -12.17 13.18 -14.66
C LEU A 49 -10.74 13.69 -14.46
N ASN A 50 -10.57 14.99 -14.24
CA ASN A 50 -9.27 15.58 -13.95
C ASN A 50 -8.62 14.94 -12.73
N SER A 51 -9.40 14.62 -11.68
CA SER A 51 -8.86 13.99 -10.48
C SER A 51 -8.39 12.56 -10.73
N ILE A 52 -9.08 11.81 -11.60
CA ILE A 52 -8.62 10.48 -12.04
C ILE A 52 -7.32 10.60 -12.82
N ILE A 53 -7.26 11.51 -13.80
CA ILE A 53 -6.06 11.74 -14.61
C ILE A 53 -4.87 12.11 -13.71
N ALA A 54 -5.08 13.06 -12.79
CA ALA A 54 -4.06 13.49 -11.84
C ALA A 54 -3.58 12.32 -10.98
N THR A 55 -4.49 11.49 -10.46
CA THR A 55 -4.11 10.28 -9.72
C THR A 55 -3.28 9.33 -10.57
N VAL A 56 -3.65 9.06 -11.82
CA VAL A 56 -2.87 8.18 -12.70
C VAL A 56 -1.45 8.72 -12.90
N LEU A 57 -1.30 10.02 -13.15
CA LEU A 57 0.02 10.66 -13.31
C LEU A 57 0.86 10.57 -12.03
N ILE A 58 0.25 10.84 -10.87
CA ILE A 58 0.93 10.69 -9.58
C ILE A 58 1.35 9.24 -9.38
N GLN A 59 0.47 8.27 -9.64
CA GLN A 59 0.76 6.85 -9.50
C GLN A 59 1.91 6.41 -10.40
N LEU A 60 1.99 6.89 -11.63
CA LEU A 60 3.12 6.62 -12.51
C LEU A 60 4.44 7.14 -11.91
N ALA A 61 4.43 8.35 -11.34
CA ALA A 61 5.61 8.92 -10.70
C ALA A 61 6.05 8.14 -9.45
N ILE A 62 5.11 7.66 -8.63
CA ILE A 62 5.41 6.98 -7.35
C ILE A 62 5.43 5.44 -7.45
N PHE A 63 5.15 4.86 -8.61
CA PHE A 63 5.08 3.41 -8.79
C PHE A 63 6.41 2.73 -8.44
N TYR A 64 7.52 3.24 -8.97
CA TYR A 64 8.85 2.69 -8.71
C TYR A 64 9.24 2.69 -7.22
N PRO A 65 9.13 3.82 -6.48
CA PRO A 65 9.44 3.80 -5.05
C PRO A 65 8.52 2.88 -4.26
N ILE A 66 7.23 2.76 -4.60
CA ILE A 66 6.31 1.81 -3.96
C ILE A 66 6.78 0.37 -4.19
N LYS A 67 7.05 -0.01 -5.44
CA LYS A 67 7.54 -1.34 -5.80
C LYS A 67 8.83 -1.68 -5.06
N LYS A 68 9.77 -0.73 -5.01
CA LYS A 68 11.06 -0.90 -4.32
C LYS A 68 10.88 -1.05 -2.81
N ALA A 69 10.00 -0.26 -2.20
CA ALA A 69 9.70 -0.35 -0.77
C ALA A 69 9.06 -1.70 -0.41
N ALA A 70 8.07 -2.14 -1.18
CA ALA A 70 7.41 -3.44 -0.98
C ALA A 70 8.40 -4.61 -1.13
N GLY A 71 9.28 -4.57 -2.14
CA GLY A 71 10.30 -5.61 -2.35
C GLY A 71 11.28 -5.72 -1.18
N ARG A 72 11.84 -4.60 -0.71
CA ARG A 72 12.74 -4.57 0.46
C ARG A 72 12.10 -5.14 1.72
N GLU A 73 10.79 -4.95 1.85
CA GLU A 73 10.07 -5.47 3.00
C GLU A 73 9.85 -6.97 2.94
N VAL A 74 9.53 -7.50 1.75
CA VAL A 74 9.48 -8.94 1.53
C VAL A 74 10.84 -9.57 1.81
N GLU A 75 11.94 -8.98 1.31
CA GLU A 75 13.30 -9.44 1.62
C GLU A 75 13.55 -9.47 3.14
N ARG A 76 13.17 -8.42 3.86
CA ARG A 76 13.30 -8.36 5.33
C ARG A 76 12.53 -9.49 6.01
N GLU A 77 11.29 -9.76 5.61
CA GLU A 77 10.47 -10.83 6.21
C GLU A 77 11.04 -12.22 5.89
N ILE A 78 11.61 -12.43 4.71
CA ILE A 78 12.27 -13.70 4.37
C ILE A 78 13.55 -13.88 5.17
N THR A 79 14.39 -12.85 5.27
CA THR A 79 15.60 -12.89 6.09
C THR A 79 15.27 -13.15 7.55
N ALA A 80 14.19 -12.56 8.07
CA ALA A 80 13.70 -12.84 9.42
C ALA A 80 13.15 -14.26 9.62
N SER A 81 12.89 -14.99 8.53
CA SER A 81 12.37 -16.36 8.55
C SER A 81 13.47 -17.43 8.34
N ALA A 82 14.74 -17.00 8.24
CA ALA A 82 15.88 -17.91 8.15
C ALA A 82 16.22 -18.52 9.52
N ALA A 83 16.51 -19.82 9.55
CA ALA A 83 17.00 -20.51 10.74
C ALA A 83 18.41 -20.01 11.13
N GLY A 84 18.68 -19.87 12.44
CA GLY A 84 20.03 -19.59 12.97
C GLY A 84 20.45 -18.12 13.01
N LEU A 85 19.50 -17.16 13.02
CA LEU A 85 19.82 -15.74 13.17
C LEU A 85 20.42 -15.44 14.55
N THR A 86 21.48 -14.64 14.58
CA THR A 86 22.06 -14.15 15.84
C THR A 86 21.16 -13.08 16.49
N PRO A 87 21.27 -12.86 17.82
CA PRO A 87 20.51 -11.82 18.51
C PRO A 87 20.71 -10.41 17.92
N GLU A 88 21.91 -10.12 17.41
CA GLU A 88 22.23 -8.84 16.79
C GLU A 88 21.52 -8.65 15.44
N GLN A 89 21.49 -9.69 14.60
CA GLN A 89 20.77 -9.68 13.33
C GLN A 89 19.26 -9.48 13.54
N LEU A 90 18.69 -10.12 14.57
CA LEU A 90 17.29 -9.93 14.95
C LEU A 90 17.00 -8.49 15.38
N LYS A 91 17.91 -7.86 16.13
CA LYS A 91 17.77 -6.46 16.56
C LYS A 91 17.79 -5.50 15.37
N GLU A 92 18.66 -5.72 14.40
CA GLU A 92 18.73 -4.91 13.18
C GLU A 92 17.46 -5.03 12.32
N LEU A 93 16.97 -6.26 12.11
CA LEU A 93 15.72 -6.51 11.39
C LEU A 93 14.52 -5.86 12.08
N ARG A 94 14.49 -5.87 13.43
CA ARG A 94 13.46 -5.18 14.21
C ARG A 94 13.51 -3.67 14.03
N LYS A 95 14.70 -3.06 14.05
CA LYS A 95 14.87 -1.62 13.80
C LYS A 95 14.38 -1.23 12.40
N LYS A 96 14.73 -2.02 11.38
CA LYS A 96 14.24 -1.82 10.00
C LYS A 96 12.71 -1.97 9.90
N ARG A 97 12.11 -2.87 10.67
CA ARG A 97 10.64 -3.01 10.75
C ARG A 97 9.99 -1.77 11.36
N VAL A 98 10.42 -1.36 12.55
CA VAL A 98 9.85 -0.18 13.24
C VAL A 98 9.95 1.07 12.38
N PHE A 99 11.09 1.30 11.72
CA PHE A 99 11.24 2.44 10.82
C PHE A 99 10.28 2.41 9.62
N SER A 100 10.10 1.23 9.02
CA SER A 100 9.16 1.04 7.92
C SER A 100 7.71 1.26 8.36
N ASP A 101 7.33 0.73 9.53
CA ASP A 101 5.99 0.87 10.08
C ASP A 101 5.70 2.33 10.47
N PHE A 102 6.70 3.03 11.00
CA PHE A 102 6.62 4.47 11.29
C PHE A 102 6.34 5.30 10.04
N ILE A 103 7.07 5.05 8.94
CA ILE A 103 6.83 5.74 7.66
C ILE A 103 5.41 5.49 7.15
N LYS A 104 4.97 4.22 7.10
CA LYS A 104 3.63 3.88 6.61
C LYS A 104 2.54 4.48 7.47
N THR A 105 2.69 4.42 8.78
CA THR A 105 1.73 4.99 9.74
C THR A 105 1.67 6.51 9.58
N SER A 106 2.81 7.18 9.41
CA SER A 106 2.85 8.63 9.17
C SER A 106 2.13 9.02 7.89
N ILE A 107 2.37 8.28 6.79
CA ILE A 107 1.67 8.48 5.52
C ILE A 107 0.16 8.24 5.68
N PHE A 108 -0.22 7.17 6.37
CA PHE A 108 -1.62 6.83 6.61
C PHE A 108 -2.34 7.91 7.43
N ILE A 109 -1.74 8.38 8.53
CA ILE A 109 -2.28 9.45 9.37
C ILE A 109 -2.39 10.75 8.58
N PHE A 110 -1.38 11.10 7.76
CA PHE A 110 -1.41 12.28 6.91
C PHE A 110 -2.61 12.25 5.97
N PHE A 111 -2.78 11.16 5.20
CA PHE A 111 -3.90 11.03 4.28
C PHE A 111 -5.24 11.00 4.99
N PHE A 112 -5.36 10.25 6.09
CA PHE A 112 -6.59 10.18 6.88
C PHE A 112 -7.00 11.56 7.41
N THR A 113 -6.06 12.30 8.02
CA THR A 113 -6.31 13.63 8.57
C THR A 113 -6.68 14.62 7.46
N PHE A 114 -5.98 14.56 6.32
CA PHE A 114 -6.27 15.42 5.19
C PHE A 114 -7.67 15.17 4.64
N ILE A 115 -8.04 13.90 4.39
CA ILE A 115 -9.37 13.52 3.88
C ILE A 115 -10.46 13.93 4.87
N ALA A 116 -10.24 13.76 6.17
CA ALA A 116 -11.21 14.10 7.21
C ALA A 116 -11.43 15.62 7.37
N LYS A 117 -10.42 16.45 7.06
CA LYS A 117 -10.47 17.91 7.23
C LYS A 117 -10.71 18.68 5.94
N ALA A 118 -10.52 18.04 4.78
CA ALA A 118 -10.65 18.70 3.50
C ALA A 118 -12.11 19.11 3.20
N PRO A 119 -12.33 20.27 2.56
CA PRO A 119 -13.66 20.67 2.13
C PRO A 119 -14.28 19.64 1.18
N PRO A 120 -15.58 19.32 1.34
CA PRO A 120 -16.24 18.28 0.57
C PRO A 120 -16.35 18.64 -0.92
N ALA A 121 -16.18 17.62 -1.76
CA ALA A 121 -16.29 17.72 -3.22
C ALA A 121 -15.43 18.85 -3.83
N THR A 122 -14.13 18.75 -3.54
CA THR A 122 -13.06 19.52 -4.17
C THR A 122 -12.17 18.59 -4.99
N PHE A 123 -11.58 19.12 -6.07
CA PHE A 123 -10.58 18.40 -6.88
C PHE A 123 -9.47 17.80 -6.03
N VAL A 124 -8.98 18.57 -5.05
CA VAL A 124 -7.89 18.17 -4.17
C VAL A 124 -8.30 17.00 -3.30
N LEU A 125 -9.50 17.01 -2.72
CA LEU A 125 -10.00 15.91 -1.91
C LEU A 125 -10.12 14.60 -2.72
N SER A 126 -10.75 14.64 -3.90
CA SER A 126 -10.91 13.43 -4.71
C SER A 126 -9.57 12.90 -5.20
N THR A 127 -8.67 13.77 -5.66
CA THR A 127 -7.31 13.40 -6.08
C THR A 127 -6.51 12.80 -4.92
N THR A 128 -6.55 13.39 -3.73
CA THR A 128 -5.88 12.88 -2.54
C THR A 128 -6.43 11.51 -2.16
N PHE A 129 -7.75 11.34 -2.15
CA PHE A 129 -8.40 10.08 -1.82
C PHE A 129 -8.01 8.96 -2.79
N PHE A 130 -8.15 9.21 -4.10
CA PHE A 130 -7.80 8.22 -5.12
C PHE A 130 -6.30 7.90 -5.09
N THR A 131 -5.44 8.90 -4.91
CA THR A 131 -4.00 8.69 -4.78
C THR A 131 -3.68 7.82 -3.58
N PHE A 132 -4.27 8.08 -2.42
CA PHE A 132 -4.07 7.26 -1.24
C PHE A 132 -4.51 5.81 -1.45
N ALA A 133 -5.74 5.61 -1.91
CA ALA A 133 -6.32 4.29 -2.10
C ALA A 133 -5.53 3.48 -3.14
N VAL A 134 -5.18 4.08 -4.29
CA VAL A 134 -4.40 3.39 -5.33
C VAL A 134 -2.96 3.14 -4.87
N THR A 135 -2.35 4.04 -4.10
CA THR A 135 -1.03 3.80 -3.49
C THR A 135 -1.05 2.59 -2.55
N ALA A 136 -2.05 2.51 -1.67
CA ALA A 136 -2.22 1.39 -0.75
C ALA A 136 -2.43 0.06 -1.52
N LEU A 137 -3.33 0.05 -2.50
CA LEU A 137 -3.58 -1.10 -3.37
C LEU A 137 -2.31 -1.56 -4.07
N THR A 138 -1.60 -0.63 -4.71
CA THR A 138 -0.35 -0.89 -5.45
C THR A 138 0.72 -1.46 -4.52
N TYR A 139 0.89 -0.88 -3.34
CA TYR A 139 1.83 -1.38 -2.34
C TYR A 139 1.52 -2.83 -1.95
N PHE A 140 0.27 -3.15 -1.61
CA PHE A 140 -0.13 -4.52 -1.27
C PHE A 140 0.02 -5.47 -2.46
N GLN A 141 -0.24 -5.01 -3.69
CA GLN A 141 -0.10 -5.83 -4.91
C GLN A 141 1.36 -6.17 -5.15
N CYS A 142 2.24 -5.17 -5.09
CA CYS A 142 3.68 -5.36 -5.22
C CYS A 142 4.23 -6.27 -4.12
N PHE A 143 3.79 -6.09 -2.87
CA PHE A 143 4.20 -6.97 -1.76
C PHE A 143 3.77 -8.41 -2.02
N ASN A 144 2.49 -8.64 -2.32
CA ASN A 144 1.94 -9.97 -2.54
C ASN A 144 2.62 -10.67 -3.72
N PHE A 145 2.89 -9.95 -4.81
CA PHE A 145 3.62 -10.47 -5.96
C PHE A 145 5.05 -10.88 -5.59
N ALA A 146 5.80 -9.98 -4.94
CA ALA A 146 7.17 -10.27 -4.52
C ALA A 146 7.24 -11.42 -3.51
N ALA A 147 6.33 -11.47 -2.54
CA ALA A 147 6.27 -12.52 -1.54
C ALA A 147 5.95 -13.89 -2.16
N ARG A 148 4.96 -13.96 -3.05
CA ARG A 148 4.61 -15.22 -3.76
C ARG A 148 5.76 -15.70 -4.65
N ARG A 149 6.43 -14.78 -5.34
CA ARG A 149 7.61 -15.08 -6.15
C ARG A 149 8.73 -15.65 -5.28
N ALA A 150 9.04 -15.00 -4.17
CA ALA A 150 10.12 -15.43 -3.30
C ALA A 150 9.86 -16.76 -2.59
N ILE A 151 8.60 -17.05 -2.23
CA ILE A 151 8.21 -18.38 -1.74
C ILE A 151 8.52 -19.43 -2.80
N ARG A 152 8.12 -19.20 -4.06
CA ARG A 152 8.33 -20.15 -5.17
C ARG A 152 9.81 -20.40 -5.45
N GLU A 153 10.65 -19.38 -5.37
CA GLU A 153 12.09 -19.49 -5.64
C GLU A 153 12.89 -20.16 -4.51
N ARG A 154 12.33 -20.25 -3.29
CA ARG A 154 13.02 -20.71 -2.08
C ARG A 154 12.30 -21.84 -1.32
N SER A 155 11.22 -22.38 -1.89
CA SER A 155 10.49 -23.57 -1.44
C SER A 155 10.97 -24.81 -2.15
#